data_AF-A0A193GK53-F1
#
_entry.id   AF-A0A193GK53-F1
#
_cell.length_a   1.000
_cell.length_b   1.000
_cell.length_c   1.000
_cell.angle_alpha   90.00
_cell.angle_beta   90.00
_cell.angle_gamma   90.00
#
_symmetry.space_group_name_H-M   'P 1'
#
loop_
_entity.id
_entity.type
_entity.pdbx_description
1 polymer ?
#
loop_
_entity_poly.entity_id
_entity_poly.type
_entity_poly.pdbx_seq_one_letter_code
_entity_poly.pdbx_strand_id
1 'polypeptide(L)'
;MVRVCEVDLAQLGVRLPLHGVGMVVAQPYVEFTAHEPFTWLPAQRARALECVDATLAVARDRAHRADKTHFTVFPELSIPGFEGVARINAAMQQEDWPVGTIVIGGIEGLTRDQYAELLAQPDTNHDAEVNGPESVPVGQWINTSITWVKAQDGKVHRWVQPKLAPSWEELQRSYQAMYRGRSIYVFKGVFADTHLPFRFATLICFDWIGTSEGRRVWAWLLQGINDTAAAIHATYPLTWVFVAQCNPEPSHTSFMAQVTNFYDGATYLNVSRDDTCLVMANVAGARVPGTASEYGRSAVINTSKFSKPGCMPTYGNGGESYRAGCTLENLRDAVFRERGACVHSFFVVNSRSLAQGSAGRDIAIREATVHSLGPLSDPRAPGGPVEAVVKWMNDRLDEAGMSLAVRHARATLAGICATAHNQIVSLLRPMPAPELTDLILSSAADMASLSPDTWTGKESSAVEHVLHTFSIFGAAEYLCQFHGQGSQATLTKGDHTFQAIAVRGETHEACAQHVKERAAQRRGTLVVVSRDADNLAWNARLGSFLDAGKPLSEDYNFTDPGSAVVQVGYRTFIDAYLAADERAGLEKALHDAIS
;
A
#
# COMPACT_ATOMS: atom_id res chain seq x y z
N MET A 1 -3.31 10.88 36.07
CA MET A 1 -2.88 9.49 35.83
C MET A 1 -3.73 8.93 34.71
N VAL A 2 -3.16 8.18 33.77
CA VAL A 2 -3.96 7.46 32.75
C VAL A 2 -4.43 6.14 33.34
N ARG A 3 -5.74 5.88 33.34
CA ARG A 3 -6.33 4.63 33.82
C ARG A 3 -6.31 3.56 32.74
N VAL A 4 -6.08 2.31 33.13
CA VAL A 4 -6.23 1.16 32.23
C VAL A 4 -7.46 0.37 32.66
N CYS A 5 -8.43 0.22 31.75
CA CYS A 5 -9.72 -0.41 32.00
C CYS A 5 -9.76 -1.78 31.31
N GLU A 6 -9.84 -2.87 32.08
CA GLU A 6 -9.97 -4.20 31.49
C GLU A 6 -11.42 -4.52 31.11
N VAL A 7 -11.61 -5.09 29.91
CA VAL A 7 -12.89 -5.59 29.41
C VAL A 7 -12.76 -7.08 29.13
N ASP A 8 -13.58 -7.91 29.76
CA ASP A 8 -13.55 -9.36 29.60
C ASP A 8 -14.48 -9.83 28.49
N LEU A 9 -13.92 -10.06 27.30
CA LEU A 9 -14.63 -10.54 26.12
C LEU A 9 -15.10 -11.99 26.25
N ALA A 10 -14.51 -12.79 27.15
CA ALA A 10 -14.97 -14.15 27.38
C ALA A 10 -16.37 -14.18 28.00
N GLN A 11 -16.74 -13.16 28.78
CA GLN A 11 -18.09 -12.99 29.33
C GLN A 11 -19.13 -12.70 28.25
N LEU A 12 -18.69 -12.13 27.12
CA LEU A 12 -19.51 -11.88 25.93
C LEU A 12 -19.51 -13.07 24.96
N GLY A 13 -18.87 -14.19 25.34
CA GLY A 13 -18.72 -15.40 24.53
C GLY A 13 -17.76 -15.26 23.35
N VAL A 14 -16.97 -14.18 23.28
CA VAL A 14 -16.02 -13.96 22.18
C VAL A 14 -14.76 -14.77 22.41
N ARG A 15 -14.42 -15.60 21.42
CA ARG A 15 -13.21 -16.42 21.38
C ARG A 15 -12.52 -16.22 20.04
N LEU A 16 -11.19 -16.23 20.06
CA LEU A 16 -10.36 -16.11 18.86
C LEU A 16 -9.66 -17.46 18.57
N PRO A 17 -9.39 -17.78 17.29
CA PRO A 17 -8.57 -18.94 16.94
C PRO A 17 -7.11 -18.75 17.35
N LEU A 18 -6.48 -19.79 17.91
CA LEU A 18 -5.08 -19.72 18.30
C LEU A 18 -4.15 -19.58 17.09
N HIS A 19 -4.46 -20.23 15.97
CA HIS A 19 -3.58 -20.28 14.80
C HIS A 19 -3.39 -18.93 14.08
N GLY A 20 -4.35 -18.02 14.21
CA GLY A 20 -4.31 -16.73 13.54
C GLY A 20 -5.70 -16.19 13.28
N VAL A 21 -5.79 -14.94 12.85
CA VAL A 21 -7.05 -14.22 12.69
C VAL A 21 -7.15 -13.57 11.31
N GLY A 22 -8.34 -13.58 10.73
CA GLY A 22 -8.66 -12.78 9.55
C GLY A 22 -8.83 -11.30 9.92
N MET A 23 -8.18 -10.41 9.17
CA MET A 23 -8.21 -8.97 9.39
C MET A 23 -8.59 -8.22 8.11
N VAL A 24 -9.36 -7.15 8.28
CA VAL A 24 -9.65 -6.16 7.26
C VAL A 24 -9.25 -4.77 7.78
N VAL A 25 -8.50 -4.01 6.99
CA VAL A 25 -8.03 -2.67 7.33
C VAL A 25 -8.44 -1.71 6.21
N ALA A 26 -9.28 -0.74 6.54
CA ALA A 26 -9.60 0.35 5.62
C ALA A 26 -8.41 1.31 5.52
N GLN A 27 -8.15 1.80 4.31
CA GLN A 27 -7.23 2.90 4.05
C GLN A 27 -7.97 3.93 3.18
N PRO A 28 -8.92 4.68 3.74
CA PRO A 28 -9.70 5.65 2.97
C PRO A 28 -8.92 6.95 2.78
N TYR A 29 -9.13 7.64 1.66
CA TYR A 29 -8.67 9.02 1.50
C TYR A 29 -9.62 9.97 2.20
N VAL A 30 -9.08 10.80 3.09
CA VAL A 30 -9.83 11.70 3.96
C VAL A 30 -9.60 13.16 3.58
N GLU A 31 -10.65 13.98 3.66
CA GLU A 31 -10.56 15.43 3.50
C GLU A 31 -11.46 16.09 4.52
N PHE A 32 -10.87 16.94 5.35
CA PHE A 32 -11.54 17.56 6.48
C PHE A 32 -11.79 19.05 6.24
N THR A 33 -12.69 19.62 7.04
CA THR A 33 -12.80 21.05 7.22
C THR A 33 -11.48 21.62 7.71
N ALA A 34 -11.13 22.84 7.28
CA ALA A 34 -9.88 23.49 7.64
C ALA A 34 -9.74 23.79 9.15
N HIS A 35 -10.82 23.67 9.91
CA HIS A 35 -10.92 24.10 11.31
C HIS A 35 -11.41 22.95 12.18
N GLU A 36 -10.97 22.97 13.44
CA GLU A 36 -11.43 22.04 14.46
C GLU A 36 -12.98 22.11 14.56
N PRO A 37 -13.67 20.96 14.61
CA PRO A 37 -13.17 19.65 15.04
C PRO A 37 -12.70 18.72 13.90
N PHE A 38 -12.31 19.23 12.73
CA PHE A 38 -11.86 18.41 11.60
C PHE A 38 -12.90 17.38 11.13
N THR A 39 -14.13 17.84 10.93
CA THR A 39 -15.19 17.01 10.32
C THR A 39 -14.92 16.80 8.83
N TRP A 40 -15.46 15.74 8.26
CA TRP A 40 -15.43 15.52 6.82
C TRP A 40 -16.00 16.72 6.06
N LEU A 41 -15.37 17.06 4.93
CA LEU A 41 -15.96 18.03 4.01
C LEU A 41 -17.35 17.53 3.57
N PRO A 42 -18.40 18.38 3.59
CA PRO A 42 -19.75 17.96 3.23
C PRO A 42 -19.83 17.26 1.86
N ALA A 43 -19.05 17.74 0.88
CA ALA A 43 -19.00 17.17 -0.47
C ALA A 43 -18.38 15.77 -0.53
N GLN A 44 -17.65 15.34 0.51
CA GLN A 44 -16.97 14.03 0.58
C GLN A 44 -17.72 13.01 1.44
N ARG A 45 -18.78 13.42 2.15
CA ARG A 45 -19.44 12.58 3.14
C ARG A 45 -20.10 11.34 2.54
N ALA A 46 -20.76 11.47 1.39
CA ALA A 46 -21.36 10.35 0.67
C ALA A 46 -20.31 9.28 0.33
N ARG A 47 -19.18 9.71 -0.24
CA ARG A 47 -18.03 8.82 -0.53
C ARG A 47 -17.48 8.18 0.74
N ALA A 48 -17.35 8.92 1.84
CA ALA A 48 -16.87 8.36 3.10
C ALA A 48 -17.79 7.27 3.65
N LEU A 49 -19.11 7.42 3.48
CA LEU A 49 -20.09 6.40 3.85
C LEU A 49 -20.03 5.17 2.94
N GLU A 50 -19.86 5.37 1.62
CA GLU A 50 -19.61 4.29 0.68
C GLU A 50 -18.34 3.51 1.04
N CYS A 51 -17.28 4.19 1.50
CA CYS A 51 -16.07 3.54 1.98
C CYS A 51 -16.31 2.65 3.21
N VAL A 52 -17.17 3.10 4.13
CA VAL A 52 -17.60 2.28 5.29
C VAL A 52 -18.29 1.01 4.79
N ASP A 53 -19.25 1.14 3.89
CA ASP A 53 -20.02 0.01 3.36
C ASP A 53 -19.13 -0.96 2.58
N ALA A 54 -18.25 -0.45 1.72
CA ALA A 54 -17.31 -1.26 0.94
C ALA A 54 -16.36 -2.04 1.85
N THR A 55 -15.85 -1.42 2.93
CA THR A 55 -15.00 -2.10 3.91
C THR A 55 -15.74 -3.22 4.62
N LEU A 56 -16.98 -2.97 5.06
CA LEU A 56 -17.81 -3.97 5.71
C LEU A 56 -18.19 -5.12 4.76
N ALA A 57 -18.38 -4.82 3.48
CA ALA A 57 -18.59 -5.84 2.45
C ALA A 57 -17.37 -6.75 2.28
N VAL A 58 -16.15 -6.20 2.23
CA VAL A 58 -14.90 -6.98 2.18
C VAL A 58 -14.74 -7.86 3.43
N ALA A 59 -15.07 -7.33 4.62
CA ALA A 59 -15.08 -8.11 5.86
C ALA A 59 -16.11 -9.26 5.84
N ARG A 60 -17.24 -9.09 5.17
CA ARG A 60 -18.23 -10.16 5.00
C ARG A 60 -17.78 -11.21 3.99
N ASP A 61 -17.10 -10.81 2.92
CA ASP A 61 -16.62 -11.71 1.87
C ASP A 61 -15.50 -12.65 2.35
N ARG A 62 -14.63 -12.16 3.26
CA ARG A 62 -13.53 -12.93 3.88
C ARG A 62 -12.45 -13.37 2.87
N ALA A 63 -12.06 -12.48 1.96
CA ALA A 63 -11.00 -12.75 0.96
C ALA A 63 -9.68 -13.31 1.54
N HIS A 64 -9.41 -13.05 2.83
CA HIS A 64 -8.29 -13.62 3.59
C HIS A 64 -8.40 -15.11 3.95
N ARG A 65 -9.50 -15.79 3.58
CA ARG A 65 -9.75 -17.23 3.75
C ARG A 65 -9.90 -17.78 5.18
N ALA A 66 -9.86 -16.95 6.22
CA ALA A 66 -10.35 -17.33 7.54
C ALA A 66 -11.86 -17.64 7.53
N ASP A 67 -12.33 -18.37 8.54
CA ASP A 67 -13.76 -18.67 8.79
C ASP A 67 -14.62 -17.40 8.90
N LYS A 68 -14.05 -16.32 9.44
CA LYS A 68 -14.63 -14.98 9.49
C LYS A 68 -13.57 -13.89 9.57
N THR A 69 -13.94 -12.65 9.26
CA THR A 69 -13.13 -11.49 9.63
C THR A 69 -13.27 -11.24 11.12
N HIS A 70 -12.19 -11.41 11.86
CA HIS A 70 -12.17 -11.26 13.31
C HIS A 70 -12.00 -9.80 13.72
N PHE A 71 -11.17 -9.06 12.98
CA PHE A 71 -10.92 -7.64 13.19
C PHE A 71 -11.18 -6.86 11.91
N THR A 72 -12.02 -5.84 11.99
CA THR A 72 -12.14 -4.79 10.96
C THR A 72 -11.65 -3.47 11.56
N VAL A 73 -10.70 -2.80 10.90
CA VAL A 73 -10.05 -1.60 11.45
C VAL A 73 -10.25 -0.43 10.51
N PHE A 74 -10.86 0.62 11.02
CA PHE A 74 -10.97 1.93 10.41
C PHE A 74 -9.95 2.88 11.07
N PRO A 75 -9.11 3.59 10.29
CA PRO A 75 -8.12 4.51 10.85
C PRO A 75 -8.74 5.67 11.65
N GLU A 76 -7.89 6.46 12.28
CA GLU A 76 -8.29 7.68 12.98
C GLU A 76 -9.07 8.64 12.04
N LEU A 77 -10.10 9.31 12.58
CA LEU A 77 -10.96 10.29 11.86
C LEU A 77 -11.66 9.77 10.59
N SER A 78 -11.59 8.47 10.29
CA SER A 78 -12.04 7.94 9.01
C SER A 78 -13.55 7.64 8.92
N ILE A 79 -14.24 7.52 10.05
CA ILE A 79 -15.69 7.27 10.08
C ILE A 79 -16.45 8.62 10.08
N PRO A 80 -17.35 8.88 9.12
CA PRO A 80 -18.05 10.15 8.97
C PRO A 80 -19.20 10.30 9.97
N GLY A 81 -18.85 10.63 11.22
CA GLY A 81 -19.79 11.01 12.28
C GLY A 81 -20.80 9.93 12.64
N PHE A 82 -21.97 10.36 13.14
CA PHE A 82 -23.03 9.45 13.58
C PHE A 82 -23.59 8.57 12.48
N GLU A 83 -23.65 9.06 11.25
CA GLU A 83 -24.16 8.25 10.15
C GLU A 83 -23.21 7.07 9.87
N GLY A 84 -21.90 7.30 9.84
CA GLY A 84 -20.91 6.23 9.71
C GLY A 84 -20.98 5.24 10.89
N VAL A 85 -21.10 5.74 12.13
CA VAL A 85 -21.29 4.90 13.32
C VAL A 85 -22.56 4.05 13.22
N ALA A 86 -23.66 4.64 12.74
CA ALA A 86 -24.93 3.94 12.56
C ALA A 86 -24.83 2.85 11.48
N ARG A 87 -24.12 3.08 10.37
CA ARG A 87 -23.91 2.06 9.32
C ARG A 87 -23.15 0.84 9.84
N ILE A 88 -22.05 1.05 10.58
CA ILE A 88 -21.30 -0.04 11.22
C ILE A 88 -22.19 -0.80 12.20
N ASN A 89 -22.93 -0.08 13.05
CA ASN A 89 -23.80 -0.69 14.05
C ASN A 89 -24.91 -1.53 13.38
N ALA A 90 -25.57 -0.98 12.37
CA ALA A 90 -26.62 -1.68 11.62
C ALA A 90 -26.08 -2.94 10.91
N ALA A 91 -24.92 -2.85 10.27
CA ALA A 91 -24.28 -3.99 9.60
C ALA A 91 -23.94 -5.11 10.59
N MET A 92 -23.36 -4.77 11.75
CA MET A 92 -23.04 -5.77 12.78
C MET A 92 -24.28 -6.39 13.42
N GLN A 93 -25.39 -5.66 13.51
CA GLN A 93 -26.65 -6.17 14.05
C GLN A 93 -27.37 -7.16 13.13
N GLN A 94 -27.03 -7.23 11.84
CA GLN A 94 -27.64 -8.19 10.92
C GLN A 94 -27.36 -9.63 11.35
N GLU A 95 -28.35 -10.52 11.25
CA GLU A 95 -28.23 -11.92 11.73
C GLU A 95 -27.11 -12.70 11.03
N ASP A 96 -26.85 -12.40 9.76
CA ASP A 96 -25.81 -13.02 8.94
C ASP A 96 -24.40 -12.49 9.25
N TRP A 97 -24.27 -11.38 9.99
CA TRP A 97 -22.97 -10.90 10.45
C TRP A 97 -22.42 -11.84 11.54
N PRO A 98 -21.21 -12.41 11.40
CA PRO A 98 -20.72 -13.41 12.34
C PRO A 98 -20.59 -12.88 13.78
N VAL A 99 -20.96 -13.70 14.77
CA VAL A 99 -20.69 -13.41 16.19
C VAL A 99 -19.19 -13.53 16.49
N GLY A 100 -18.74 -12.88 17.56
CA GLY A 100 -17.33 -12.87 17.97
C GLY A 100 -16.41 -12.08 17.03
N THR A 101 -16.97 -11.12 16.28
CA THR A 101 -16.21 -10.17 15.45
C THR A 101 -16.03 -8.85 16.17
N ILE A 102 -14.90 -8.20 15.90
CA ILE A 102 -14.51 -6.94 16.51
C ILE A 102 -14.31 -5.91 15.40
N VAL A 103 -14.89 -4.72 15.55
CA VAL A 103 -14.62 -3.57 14.69
C VAL A 103 -13.96 -2.50 15.54
N ILE A 104 -12.92 -1.85 15.04
CA ILE A 104 -12.21 -0.75 15.68
C ILE A 104 -12.26 0.43 14.72
N GLY A 105 -12.59 1.63 15.17
CA GLY A 105 -12.67 2.75 14.26
C GLY A 105 -12.57 4.12 14.90
N GLY A 106 -11.76 5.00 14.28
CA GLY A 106 -11.73 6.42 14.60
C GLY A 106 -12.86 7.17 13.92
N ILE A 107 -13.58 7.98 14.69
CA ILE A 107 -14.65 8.83 14.17
C ILE A 107 -14.12 10.24 13.93
N GLU A 108 -14.72 10.96 12.98
CA GLU A 108 -14.44 12.39 12.80
C GLU A 108 -14.59 13.17 14.11
N GLY A 109 -13.90 14.30 14.26
CA GLY A 109 -13.88 14.98 15.55
C GLY A 109 -15.27 15.46 15.95
N LEU A 110 -15.59 15.25 17.23
CA LEU A 110 -16.89 15.54 17.80
C LEU A 110 -16.86 16.82 18.64
N THR A 111 -17.98 17.53 18.67
CA THR A 111 -18.26 18.49 19.74
C THR A 111 -18.58 17.76 21.05
N ARG A 112 -18.57 18.49 22.17
CA ARG A 112 -19.00 17.96 23.47
C ARG A 112 -20.41 17.38 23.45
N ASP A 113 -21.35 18.04 22.77
CA ASP A 113 -22.75 17.61 22.72
C ASP A 113 -22.89 16.33 21.90
N GLN A 114 -22.20 16.25 20.76
CA GLN A 114 -22.14 15.03 19.96
C GLN A 114 -21.47 13.88 20.74
N TYR A 115 -20.41 14.17 21.51
CA TYR A 115 -19.80 13.16 22.36
C TYR A 115 -20.78 12.66 23.43
N ALA A 116 -21.51 13.55 24.09
CA ALA A 116 -22.55 13.17 25.06
C ALA A 116 -23.66 12.32 24.41
N GLU A 117 -24.12 12.69 23.22
CA GLU A 117 -25.12 11.93 22.45
C GLU A 117 -24.59 10.55 22.08
N LEU A 118 -23.33 10.42 21.65
CA LEU A 118 -22.69 9.13 21.37
C LEU A 118 -22.70 8.22 22.60
N LEU A 119 -22.27 8.76 23.75
CA LEU A 119 -22.18 8.03 25.00
C LEU A 119 -23.54 7.60 25.57
N ALA A 120 -24.60 8.34 25.24
CA ALA A 120 -25.96 8.03 25.67
C ALA A 120 -26.63 6.91 24.85
N GLN A 121 -26.02 6.46 23.75
CA GLN A 121 -26.61 5.41 22.92
C GLN A 121 -26.62 4.04 23.64
N PRO A 122 -27.60 3.16 23.37
CA PRO A 122 -27.69 1.83 24.00
C PRO A 122 -26.42 0.99 23.80
N ASP A 123 -26.06 0.18 24.79
CA ASP A 123 -24.89 -0.72 24.74
C ASP A 123 -23.54 0.00 24.47
N THR A 124 -23.49 1.31 24.68
CA THR A 124 -22.26 2.11 24.64
C THR A 124 -21.65 2.26 26.02
N ASN A 125 -20.41 1.80 26.15
CA ASN A 125 -19.62 1.86 27.35
C ASN A 125 -18.53 2.92 27.21
N HIS A 126 -18.22 3.58 28.32
CA HIS A 126 -17.12 4.52 28.44
C HIS A 126 -16.65 4.56 29.90
N ASP A 127 -15.47 5.12 30.14
CA ASP A 127 -14.96 5.33 31.49
C ASP A 127 -15.58 6.62 32.05
N ALA A 128 -16.77 6.50 32.61
CA ALA A 128 -17.57 7.63 33.09
C ALA A 128 -16.82 8.45 34.16
N GLU A 129 -15.91 7.86 34.93
CA GLU A 129 -15.19 8.57 35.99
C GLU A 129 -14.24 9.64 35.45
N VAL A 130 -13.64 9.42 34.27
CA VAL A 130 -12.60 10.31 33.74
C VAL A 130 -12.88 10.84 32.34
N ASN A 131 -13.69 10.15 31.54
CA ASN A 131 -14.01 10.47 30.15
C ASN A 131 -15.52 10.67 29.91
N GLY A 132 -16.32 10.91 30.94
CA GLY A 132 -17.73 11.29 30.80
C GLY A 132 -17.93 12.66 30.12
N PRO A 133 -19.12 12.96 29.60
CA PRO A 133 -19.40 14.22 28.91
C PRO A 133 -19.22 15.47 29.79
N GLU A 134 -19.37 15.33 31.11
CA GLU A 134 -19.10 16.35 32.11
C GLU A 134 -17.62 16.65 32.31
N SER A 135 -16.72 15.73 31.96
CA SER A 135 -15.27 15.94 32.09
C SER A 135 -14.67 16.72 30.91
N VAL A 136 -15.44 16.87 29.82
CA VAL A 136 -15.06 17.64 28.64
C VAL A 136 -15.31 19.13 28.88
N PRO A 137 -14.27 20.00 28.88
CA PRO A 137 -14.46 21.44 29.02
C PRO A 137 -15.25 22.03 27.84
N VAL A 138 -16.01 23.10 28.12
CA VAL A 138 -16.74 23.84 27.08
C VAL A 138 -15.76 24.37 26.03
N GLY A 139 -16.14 24.24 24.75
CA GLY A 139 -15.32 24.70 23.62
C GLY A 139 -14.14 23.78 23.30
N GLN A 140 -14.08 22.58 23.86
CA GLN A 140 -13.17 21.53 23.40
C GLN A 140 -13.88 20.53 22.51
N TRP A 141 -13.14 20.02 21.53
CA TRP A 141 -13.57 18.95 20.65
C TRP A 141 -12.88 17.63 21.01
N ILE A 142 -13.44 16.51 20.56
CA ILE A 142 -12.98 15.18 20.93
C ILE A 142 -12.57 14.41 19.67
N ASN A 143 -11.31 13.98 19.62
CA ASN A 143 -10.88 12.88 18.75
C ASN A 143 -11.07 11.57 19.52
N THR A 144 -11.81 10.61 18.98
CA THR A 144 -12.12 9.36 19.68
C THR A 144 -12.18 8.17 18.76
N SER A 145 -11.97 6.99 19.34
CA SER A 145 -12.19 5.71 18.70
C SER A 145 -13.32 4.95 19.38
N ILE A 146 -13.96 4.06 18.63
CA ILE A 146 -14.96 3.13 19.14
C ILE A 146 -14.47 1.72 18.82
N THR A 147 -14.58 0.82 19.80
CA THR A 147 -14.45 -0.63 19.59
C THR A 147 -15.84 -1.24 19.68
N TRP A 148 -16.32 -1.86 18.60
CA TRP A 148 -17.54 -2.65 18.57
C TRP A 148 -17.22 -4.13 18.72
N VAL A 149 -18.06 -4.85 19.45
CA VAL A 149 -17.95 -6.30 19.62
C VAL A 149 -19.33 -6.90 19.41
N LYS A 150 -19.45 -7.83 18.45
CA LYS A 150 -20.65 -8.67 18.33
C LYS A 150 -20.52 -9.85 19.28
N ALA A 151 -21.29 -9.84 20.35
CA ALA A 151 -21.31 -10.90 21.35
C ALA A 151 -21.97 -12.18 20.81
N GLN A 152 -21.81 -13.29 21.55
CA GLN A 152 -22.35 -14.60 21.19
C GLN A 152 -23.89 -14.65 21.18
N ASP A 153 -24.54 -13.74 21.93
CA ASP A 153 -26.00 -13.56 21.93
C ASP A 153 -26.51 -12.71 20.76
N GLY A 154 -25.62 -12.27 19.87
CA GLY A 154 -25.93 -11.44 18.71
C GLY A 154 -25.96 -9.93 19.00
N LYS A 155 -25.88 -9.50 20.27
CA LYS A 155 -25.85 -8.07 20.62
C LYS A 155 -24.52 -7.43 20.25
N VAL A 156 -24.57 -6.13 19.97
CA VAL A 156 -23.39 -5.33 19.64
C VAL A 156 -23.10 -4.39 20.80
N HIS A 157 -21.96 -4.58 21.44
CA HIS A 157 -21.46 -3.72 22.51
C HIS A 157 -20.39 -2.77 21.97
N ARG A 158 -20.33 -1.56 22.52
CA ARG A 158 -19.39 -0.52 22.10
C ARG A 158 -18.59 0.02 23.27
N TRP A 159 -17.33 0.37 23.02
CA TRP A 159 -16.47 1.07 23.99
C TRP A 159 -15.86 2.30 23.32
N VAL A 160 -16.09 3.47 23.91
CA VAL A 160 -15.64 4.75 23.38
C VAL A 160 -14.39 5.21 24.13
N GLN A 161 -13.31 5.49 23.40
CA GLN A 161 -12.02 5.90 23.96
C GLN A 161 -11.52 7.19 23.29
N PRO A 162 -11.56 8.34 23.99
CA PRO A 162 -10.93 9.57 23.53
C PRO A 162 -9.41 9.46 23.44
N LYS A 163 -8.82 10.12 22.45
CA LYS A 163 -7.37 10.23 22.24
C LYS A 163 -6.70 10.94 23.42
N LEU A 164 -5.53 10.47 23.85
CA LEU A 164 -4.88 10.93 25.08
C LEU A 164 -3.83 12.01 24.83
N ALA A 165 -3.14 11.92 23.69
CA ALA A 165 -2.11 12.87 23.26
C ALA A 165 -2.47 13.47 21.90
N PRO A 166 -2.64 14.81 21.81
CA PRO A 166 -2.83 15.45 20.52
C PRO A 166 -1.55 15.35 19.67
N SER A 167 -1.73 15.23 18.37
CA SER A 167 -0.71 15.41 17.33
C SER A 167 -0.27 16.87 17.23
N TRP A 168 0.77 17.12 16.44
CA TRP A 168 1.25 18.48 16.21
C TRP A 168 0.18 19.33 15.53
N GLU A 169 -0.51 18.76 14.55
CA GLU A 169 -1.61 19.38 13.81
C GLU A 169 -2.76 19.77 14.75
N GLU A 170 -3.10 18.92 15.72
CA GLU A 170 -4.15 19.19 16.72
C GLU A 170 -3.68 20.14 17.84
N LEU A 171 -2.37 20.31 18.02
CA LEU A 171 -1.78 21.28 18.95
C LEU A 171 -1.67 22.67 18.31
N GLN A 172 -1.51 22.75 16.99
CA GLN A 172 -1.41 23.99 16.23
C GLN A 172 -2.80 24.61 16.01
N ARG A 173 -3.40 25.04 17.12
CA ARG A 173 -4.82 25.44 17.21
C ARG A 173 -5.11 26.73 16.46
N SER A 174 -6.23 26.73 15.74
CA SER A 174 -6.83 27.96 15.21
C SER A 174 -8.16 28.32 15.92
N TYR A 175 -8.94 27.34 16.40
CA TYR A 175 -10.28 27.59 16.97
C TYR A 175 -10.53 26.93 18.33
N GLN A 176 -10.40 25.60 18.42
CA GLN A 176 -10.77 24.83 19.62
C GLN A 176 -9.68 23.87 20.05
N ALA A 177 -9.53 23.69 21.37
CA ALA A 177 -8.59 22.73 21.92
C ALA A 177 -9.15 21.30 21.86
N MET A 178 -8.30 20.31 21.55
CA MET A 178 -8.67 18.91 21.68
C MET A 178 -8.74 18.52 23.16
N TYR A 179 -9.84 17.87 23.56
CA TYR A 179 -9.96 17.17 24.82
C TYR A 179 -9.02 15.97 24.86
N ARG A 180 -8.34 15.79 26.00
CA ARG A 180 -7.39 14.71 26.22
C ARG A 180 -8.01 13.64 27.09
N GLY A 181 -8.22 12.47 26.50
CA GLY A 181 -8.67 11.28 27.21
C GLY A 181 -7.72 10.88 28.34
N ARG A 182 -8.28 10.15 29.30
CA ARG A 182 -7.59 9.76 30.54
C ARG A 182 -7.68 8.27 30.84
N SER A 183 -8.14 7.47 29.89
CA SER A 183 -8.12 6.01 30.04
C SER A 183 -7.92 5.27 28.74
N ILE A 184 -7.42 4.04 28.85
CA ILE A 184 -7.17 3.11 27.74
C ILE A 184 -7.87 1.78 28.07
N TYR A 185 -8.59 1.23 27.10
CA TYR A 185 -9.18 -0.10 27.23
C TYR A 185 -8.19 -1.21 26.88
N VAL A 186 -8.19 -2.26 27.71
CA VAL A 186 -7.53 -3.53 27.44
C VAL A 186 -8.60 -4.61 27.37
N PHE A 187 -8.81 -5.13 26.18
CA PHE A 187 -9.75 -6.21 25.96
C PHE A 187 -9.03 -7.54 26.18
N LYS A 188 -9.54 -8.38 27.07
CA LYS A 188 -9.00 -9.70 27.39
C LYS A 188 -9.98 -10.80 26.99
N GLY A 189 -9.46 -11.96 26.64
CA GLY A 189 -10.27 -13.14 26.33
C GLY A 189 -9.41 -14.39 26.28
N VAL A 190 -9.99 -15.46 25.74
CA VAL A 190 -9.32 -16.77 25.59
C VAL A 190 -9.40 -17.29 24.16
N PHE A 191 -8.37 -18.01 23.74
CA PHE A 191 -8.40 -18.75 22.49
C PHE A 191 -9.36 -19.93 22.55
N ALA A 192 -10.08 -20.18 21.46
CA ALA A 192 -11.21 -21.11 21.42
C ALA A 192 -10.86 -22.53 21.89
N ASP A 193 -9.76 -23.08 21.38
CA ASP A 193 -9.41 -24.50 21.56
C ASP A 193 -8.47 -24.76 22.74
N THR A 194 -7.72 -23.74 23.17
CA THR A 194 -6.63 -23.92 24.15
C THR A 194 -6.88 -23.22 25.47
N HIS A 195 -7.89 -22.35 25.54
CA HIS A 195 -8.17 -21.48 26.68
C HIS A 195 -7.00 -20.56 27.09
N LEU A 196 -5.95 -20.47 26.26
CA LEU A 196 -4.84 -19.57 26.51
C LEU A 196 -5.32 -18.12 26.44
N PRO A 197 -4.83 -17.22 27.32
CA PRO A 197 -5.28 -15.85 27.33
C PRO A 197 -4.74 -15.07 26.13
N PHE A 198 -5.53 -14.13 25.64
CA PHE A 198 -5.08 -13.05 24.76
C PHE A 198 -5.49 -11.69 25.33
N ARG A 199 -4.78 -10.64 24.92
CA ARG A 199 -5.21 -9.25 25.13
C ARG A 199 -4.98 -8.41 23.90
N PHE A 200 -5.81 -7.40 23.70
CA PHE A 200 -5.50 -6.32 22.76
C PHE A 200 -5.92 -4.95 23.30
N ALA A 201 -5.33 -3.91 22.70
CA ALA A 201 -5.65 -2.53 22.96
C ALA A 201 -5.54 -1.70 21.67
N THR A 202 -6.16 -0.52 21.68
CA THR A 202 -6.10 0.44 20.57
C THR A 202 -5.50 1.75 21.07
N LEU A 203 -4.53 2.28 20.32
CA LEU A 203 -3.97 3.61 20.46
C LEU A 203 -4.33 4.44 19.23
N ILE A 204 -4.53 5.75 19.42
CA ILE A 204 -4.95 6.63 18.33
C ILE A 204 -3.77 7.50 17.92
N CYS A 205 -3.18 7.19 16.75
CA CYS A 205 -2.18 7.99 16.06
C CYS A 205 -1.04 8.45 16.97
N PHE A 206 -1.07 9.73 17.35
CA PHE A 206 -0.04 10.33 18.18
C PHE A 206 0.01 9.74 19.60
N ASP A 207 -1.00 9.01 20.09
CA ASP A 207 -0.86 8.21 21.32
C ASP A 207 0.34 7.24 21.23
N TRP A 208 0.69 6.76 20.02
CA TRP A 208 1.84 5.89 19.84
C TRP A 208 3.18 6.52 20.26
N ILE A 209 3.34 7.83 20.06
CA ILE A 209 4.59 8.53 20.38
C ILE A 209 4.43 9.62 21.43
N GLY A 210 3.21 10.04 21.71
CA GLY A 210 2.87 11.13 22.58
C GLY A 210 3.10 10.79 24.05
N THR A 211 3.17 11.83 24.87
CA THR A 211 3.27 11.70 26.31
C THR A 211 2.02 12.24 27.00
N SER A 212 1.64 11.55 28.07
CA SER A 212 0.69 12.04 29.06
C SER A 212 1.37 11.97 30.42
N GLU A 213 1.39 13.10 31.13
CA GLU A 213 2.01 13.20 32.46
C GLU A 213 3.47 12.71 32.50
N GLY A 214 4.26 13.11 31.50
CA GLY A 214 5.69 12.79 31.42
C GLY A 214 6.03 11.36 30.99
N ARG A 215 5.03 10.51 30.72
CA ARG A 215 5.22 9.12 30.27
C ARG A 215 4.55 8.89 28.91
N ARG A 216 5.12 8.01 28.08
CA ARG A 216 4.51 7.61 26.80
C ARG A 216 3.15 6.95 27.04
N VAL A 217 2.19 7.15 26.15
CA VAL A 217 0.83 6.57 26.34
C VAL A 217 0.88 5.04 26.30
N TRP A 218 1.64 4.41 25.39
CA TRP A 218 1.83 2.96 25.40
C TRP A 218 2.49 2.45 26.69
N ALA A 219 3.31 3.26 27.36
CA ALA A 219 3.92 2.89 28.64
C ALA A 219 2.90 2.93 29.80
N TRP A 220 1.88 3.79 29.74
CA TRP A 220 0.74 3.71 30.66
C TRP A 220 -0.06 2.42 30.47
N LEU A 221 -0.32 2.04 29.21
CA LEU A 221 -0.95 0.76 28.87
C LEU A 221 -0.18 -0.43 29.47
N LEU A 222 1.13 -0.51 29.23
CA LEU A 222 1.95 -1.61 29.76
C LEU A 222 2.02 -1.60 31.29
N GLN A 223 2.12 -0.44 31.92
CA GLN A 223 2.09 -0.32 33.38
C GLN A 223 0.80 -0.88 33.96
N GLY A 224 -0.37 -0.52 33.42
CA GLY A 224 -1.65 -1.00 33.96
C GLY A 224 -1.81 -2.52 33.84
N ILE A 225 -1.37 -3.12 32.74
CA ILE A 225 -1.34 -4.58 32.59
C ILE A 225 -0.34 -5.20 33.58
N ASN A 226 0.86 -4.61 33.70
CA ASN A 226 1.91 -5.07 34.59
C ASN A 226 1.44 -5.09 36.05
N ASP A 227 0.77 -4.03 36.51
CA ASP A 227 0.33 -3.90 37.89
C ASP A 227 -0.79 -4.90 38.21
N THR A 228 -1.73 -5.08 37.29
CA THR A 228 -2.79 -6.09 37.40
C THR A 228 -2.21 -7.51 37.45
N ALA A 229 -1.20 -7.80 36.63
CA ALA A 229 -0.50 -9.08 36.61
C ALA A 229 0.31 -9.31 37.90
N ALA A 230 1.05 -8.29 38.35
CA ALA A 230 1.87 -8.32 39.56
C ALA A 230 1.05 -8.60 40.82
N ALA A 231 -0.15 -8.01 40.92
CA ALA A 231 -1.05 -8.17 42.05
C ALA A 231 -1.46 -9.63 42.31
N ILE A 232 -1.35 -10.50 41.29
CA ILE A 232 -1.64 -11.93 41.39
C ILE A 232 -0.44 -12.83 41.04
N HIS A 233 0.78 -12.25 41.00
CA HIS A 233 2.01 -12.95 40.63
C HIS A 233 1.95 -13.69 39.28
N ALA A 234 1.30 -13.07 38.29
CA ALA A 234 1.17 -13.61 36.95
C ALA A 234 1.99 -12.82 35.92
N THR A 235 2.10 -13.39 34.72
CA THR A 235 2.54 -12.67 33.51
C THR A 235 1.40 -12.71 32.50
N TYR A 236 1.03 -11.55 31.96
CA TYR A 236 -0.04 -11.43 30.99
C TYR A 236 0.48 -11.18 29.58
N PRO A 237 -0.13 -11.80 28.55
CA PRO A 237 0.17 -11.43 27.18
C PRO A 237 -0.45 -10.10 26.81
N LEU A 238 0.25 -9.34 25.97
CA LEU A 238 -0.35 -8.38 25.04
C LEU A 238 -0.21 -8.96 23.63
N THR A 239 -1.31 -9.40 23.04
CA THR A 239 -1.30 -10.16 21.79
C THR A 239 -1.40 -9.26 20.57
N TRP A 240 -2.27 -8.24 20.62
CA TRP A 240 -2.36 -7.25 19.56
C TRP A 240 -2.35 -5.83 20.11
N VAL A 241 -1.70 -4.93 19.38
CA VAL A 241 -1.87 -3.49 19.57
C VAL A 241 -2.25 -2.89 18.24
N PHE A 242 -3.38 -2.21 18.20
CA PHE A 242 -3.82 -1.46 17.02
C PHE A 242 -3.43 0.00 17.19
N VAL A 243 -2.84 0.57 16.17
CA VAL A 243 -2.59 2.01 16.10
C VAL A 243 -3.39 2.53 14.90
N ALA A 244 -4.55 3.13 15.19
CA ALA A 244 -5.40 3.76 14.17
C ALA A 244 -4.90 5.18 13.92
N GLN A 245 -4.61 5.54 12.67
CA GLN A 245 -3.77 6.69 12.34
C GLN A 245 -4.39 7.56 11.25
N CYS A 246 -4.25 8.87 11.41
CA CYS A 246 -4.30 9.86 10.35
C CYS A 246 -2.94 10.57 10.36
N ASN A 247 -1.88 9.80 10.08
CA ASN A 247 -0.50 10.24 10.21
C ASN A 247 0.10 10.53 8.83
N PRO A 248 0.50 11.77 8.52
CA PRO A 248 1.13 12.11 7.24
C PRO A 248 2.51 11.43 7.09
N GLU A 249 3.19 11.11 8.19
CA GLU A 249 4.52 10.51 8.17
C GLU A 249 4.60 9.18 8.96
N PRO A 250 3.87 8.13 8.53
CA PRO A 250 3.77 6.85 9.25
C PRO A 250 5.09 6.06 9.29
N SER A 251 6.07 6.46 8.47
CA SER A 251 7.43 5.89 8.44
C SER A 251 8.49 6.81 9.04
N HIS A 252 8.11 7.95 9.64
CA HIS A 252 9.10 8.86 10.23
C HIS A 252 9.90 8.17 11.34
N THR A 253 11.21 8.43 11.40
CA THR A 253 12.14 7.75 12.30
C THR A 253 11.73 7.87 13.77
N SER A 254 11.21 9.03 14.20
CA SER A 254 10.75 9.22 15.59
C SER A 254 9.53 8.34 15.93
N PHE A 255 8.66 8.10 14.96
CA PHE A 255 7.48 7.26 15.08
C PHE A 255 7.87 5.79 15.17
N MET A 256 8.74 5.36 14.26
CA MET A 256 9.17 3.95 14.15
C MET A 256 10.16 3.54 15.24
N ALA A 257 10.97 4.46 15.75
CA ALA A 257 11.88 4.19 16.88
C ALA A 257 11.13 3.77 18.15
N GLN A 258 9.86 4.14 18.32
CA GLN A 258 9.08 3.68 19.47
C GLN A 258 8.73 2.19 19.41
N VAL A 259 8.79 1.55 18.24
CA VAL A 259 8.53 0.11 18.12
C VAL A 259 9.57 -0.68 18.91
N THR A 260 10.86 -0.36 18.77
CA THR A 260 11.92 -1.03 19.52
C THR A 260 11.77 -0.79 21.03
N ASN A 261 11.47 0.44 21.45
CA ASN A 261 11.20 0.74 22.87
C ASN A 261 9.96 0.00 23.40
N PHE A 262 8.93 -0.15 22.55
CA PHE A 262 7.73 -0.90 22.89
C PHE A 262 8.00 -2.40 22.99
N TYR A 263 8.97 -2.98 22.30
CA TYR A 263 9.32 -4.40 22.47
C TYR A 263 10.40 -4.63 23.53
N ASP A 264 11.00 -3.58 24.10
CA ASP A 264 12.02 -3.72 25.16
C ASP A 264 11.40 -4.29 26.45
N GLY A 265 11.74 -5.56 26.72
CA GLY A 265 11.29 -6.34 27.88
C GLY A 265 11.87 -5.92 29.23
N ALA A 266 12.85 -5.00 29.27
CA ALA A 266 13.53 -4.63 30.52
C ALA A 266 12.64 -3.84 31.50
N THR A 267 11.64 -3.14 30.98
CA THR A 267 10.63 -2.41 31.75
C THR A 267 9.28 -3.09 31.51
N TYR A 268 8.49 -3.35 32.56
CA TYR A 268 7.22 -4.13 32.53
C TYR A 268 7.38 -5.66 32.40
N LEU A 269 8.10 -6.27 33.35
CA LEU A 269 8.41 -7.71 33.38
C LEU A 269 7.18 -8.64 33.39
N ASN A 270 6.03 -8.16 33.90
CA ASN A 270 4.81 -8.98 33.98
C ASN A 270 3.93 -8.87 32.72
N VAL A 271 4.42 -8.24 31.66
CA VAL A 271 3.72 -8.14 30.37
C VAL A 271 4.57 -8.77 29.26
N SER A 272 4.13 -9.93 28.79
CA SER A 272 4.77 -10.61 27.66
C SER A 272 4.39 -9.91 26.36
N ARG A 273 5.41 -9.42 25.65
CA ARG A 273 5.28 -8.77 24.34
C ARG A 273 5.95 -9.54 23.19
N ASP A 274 6.62 -10.65 23.49
CA ASP A 274 7.35 -11.48 22.51
C ASP A 274 6.46 -12.01 21.38
N ASP A 275 5.15 -12.05 21.63
CA ASP A 275 4.11 -12.51 20.72
C ASP A 275 3.18 -11.39 20.25
N THR A 276 3.52 -10.13 20.52
CA THR A 276 2.66 -9.00 20.13
C THR A 276 2.72 -8.80 18.63
N CYS A 277 1.55 -8.73 17.99
CA CYS A 277 1.36 -8.22 16.65
C CYS A 277 0.91 -6.76 16.71
N LEU A 278 1.74 -5.84 16.21
CA LEU A 278 1.42 -4.42 16.10
C LEU A 278 0.81 -4.13 14.73
N VAL A 279 -0.41 -3.60 14.70
CA VAL A 279 -1.14 -3.28 13.45
C VAL A 279 -1.24 -1.76 13.33
N MET A 280 -0.55 -1.21 12.33
CA MET A 280 -0.59 0.21 11.97
C MET A 280 -1.61 0.39 10.85
N ALA A 281 -2.75 1.01 11.14
CA ALA A 281 -3.81 1.29 10.17
C ALA A 281 -3.87 2.79 9.90
N ASN A 282 -3.54 3.22 8.69
CA ASN A 282 -3.48 4.64 8.34
C ASN A 282 -4.47 5.00 7.23
N VAL A 283 -4.84 6.29 7.14
CA VAL A 283 -5.59 6.82 5.99
C VAL A 283 -4.75 6.81 4.72
N ALA A 284 -5.37 6.93 3.55
CA ALA A 284 -4.68 7.01 2.27
C ALA A 284 -4.12 8.40 1.99
N GLY A 285 -3.00 8.47 1.26
CA GLY A 285 -2.43 9.71 0.74
C GLY A 285 -2.98 10.17 -0.60
N ALA A 286 -3.73 9.31 -1.30
CA ALA A 286 -4.34 9.61 -2.59
C ALA A 286 -5.78 9.08 -2.68
N ARG A 287 -6.63 9.77 -3.45
CA ARG A 287 -8.06 9.46 -3.65
C ARG A 287 -8.33 8.09 -4.28
N VAL A 288 -7.38 7.59 -5.05
CA VAL A 288 -7.43 6.32 -5.78
C VAL A 288 -6.14 5.54 -5.49
N PRO A 289 -6.10 4.22 -5.75
CA PRO A 289 -4.86 3.45 -5.66
C PRO A 289 -3.70 4.12 -6.42
N GLY A 290 -2.50 4.14 -5.85
CA GLY A 290 -1.33 4.78 -6.44
C GLY A 290 -0.22 5.15 -5.45
N THR A 291 0.60 6.13 -5.85
CA THR A 291 1.68 6.66 -5.02
C THR A 291 1.20 7.82 -4.17
N ALA A 292 1.86 7.98 -3.02
CA ALA A 292 1.74 9.17 -2.19
C ALA A 292 3.05 9.38 -1.41
N SER A 293 3.38 10.65 -1.15
CA SER A 293 4.49 11.06 -0.29
C SER A 293 4.12 10.99 1.19
N GLU A 294 2.88 11.35 1.50
CA GLU A 294 2.31 11.37 2.85
C GLU A 294 1.23 10.29 2.99
N TYR A 295 0.95 9.91 4.23
CA TYR A 295 -0.06 8.92 4.60
C TYR A 295 0.16 7.54 3.93
N GLY A 296 -0.87 6.67 3.97
CA GLY A 296 -0.80 5.29 3.53
C GLY A 296 0.13 4.45 4.42
N ARG A 297 0.77 3.44 3.82
CA ARG A 297 1.77 2.59 4.48
C ARG A 297 1.26 1.92 5.75
N SER A 298 0.00 1.50 5.72
CA SER A 298 -0.50 0.55 6.73
C SER A 298 0.45 -0.64 6.81
N ALA A 299 0.64 -1.19 8.02
CA ALA A 299 1.67 -2.19 8.25
C ALA A 299 1.31 -3.12 9.40
N VAL A 300 1.94 -4.29 9.40
CA VAL A 300 1.89 -5.26 10.49
C VAL A 300 3.31 -5.58 10.90
N ILE A 301 3.61 -5.36 12.18
CA ILE A 301 4.95 -5.53 12.74
C ILE A 301 4.91 -6.61 13.82
N ASN A 302 5.80 -7.58 13.70
CA ASN A 302 5.94 -8.68 14.62
C ASN A 302 7.38 -8.86 15.09
N THR A 303 7.58 -9.71 16.10
CA THR A 303 8.91 -10.10 16.58
C THR A 303 9.65 -11.01 15.61
N SER A 304 10.92 -11.31 15.91
CA SER A 304 11.79 -12.15 15.10
C SER A 304 11.42 -13.64 15.04
N LYS A 305 10.32 -14.06 15.69
CA LYS A 305 9.78 -15.42 15.65
C LYS A 305 9.31 -15.84 14.25
N PHE A 306 8.94 -14.88 13.40
CA PHE A 306 8.60 -15.15 12.01
C PHE A 306 9.84 -15.15 11.10
N SER A 307 9.73 -15.79 9.95
CA SER A 307 10.66 -15.67 8.84
C SER A 307 10.60 -14.24 8.27
N LYS A 308 11.74 -13.71 7.81
CA LYS A 308 11.77 -12.42 7.11
C LYS A 308 11.00 -12.60 5.79
N PRO A 309 9.94 -11.83 5.53
CA PRO A 309 9.23 -11.96 4.26
C PRO A 309 10.18 -11.55 3.12
N GLY A 310 10.11 -12.29 2.02
CA GLY A 310 10.70 -11.88 0.75
C GLY A 310 9.87 -10.76 0.11
N CYS A 311 9.93 -10.67 -1.21
CA CYS A 311 9.01 -9.84 -1.98
C CYS A 311 7.66 -10.57 -2.08
N MET A 312 6.75 -10.30 -1.16
CA MET A 312 5.39 -10.85 -1.20
C MET A 312 4.54 -10.02 -2.17
N PRO A 313 3.47 -10.53 -2.79
CA PRO A 313 2.68 -9.79 -3.76
C PRO A 313 2.20 -8.44 -3.20
N THR A 314 1.43 -8.45 -2.12
CA THR A 314 0.69 -7.26 -1.64
C THR A 314 1.45 -6.35 -0.67
N TYR A 315 2.49 -6.87 0.00
CA TYR A 315 3.30 -6.10 0.97
C TYR A 315 4.81 -6.36 0.83
N GLY A 316 5.61 -5.37 1.21
CA GLY A 316 7.07 -5.44 1.27
C GLY A 316 7.57 -5.70 2.69
N ASN A 317 8.88 -5.94 2.84
CA ASN A 317 9.52 -6.29 4.12
C ASN A 317 9.99 -5.10 4.98
N GLY A 318 9.42 -3.91 4.77
CA GLY A 318 9.67 -2.73 5.62
C GLY A 318 11.11 -2.21 5.66
N GLY A 319 11.97 -2.62 4.71
CA GLY A 319 13.36 -2.19 4.61
C GLY A 319 13.54 -0.70 4.26
N GLU A 320 14.76 -0.30 3.89
CA GLU A 320 15.12 1.10 3.63
C GLU A 320 14.24 1.80 2.58
N SER A 321 13.70 1.04 1.62
CA SER A 321 12.76 1.58 0.62
C SER A 321 11.41 1.99 1.19
N TYR A 322 11.04 1.51 2.39
CA TYR A 322 9.78 1.78 3.07
C TYR A 322 9.92 2.56 4.39
N ARG A 323 11.06 2.41 5.08
CA ARG A 323 11.36 3.00 6.39
C ARG A 323 12.77 3.59 6.35
N ALA A 324 12.93 4.85 6.76
CA ALA A 324 14.26 5.43 6.89
C ALA A 324 15.03 4.82 8.09
N GLY A 325 16.32 4.56 7.92
CA GLY A 325 17.25 4.30 9.02
C GLY A 325 17.21 2.89 9.65
N CYS A 326 16.67 1.88 8.96
CA CYS A 326 16.72 0.47 9.39
C CYS A 326 16.24 0.19 10.83
N THR A 327 15.37 1.03 11.40
CA THR A 327 15.00 0.99 12.83
C THR A 327 14.35 -0.33 13.27
N LEU A 328 13.87 -1.15 12.32
CA LEU A 328 13.14 -2.39 12.55
C LEU A 328 13.88 -3.64 12.05
N GLU A 329 15.19 -3.61 11.82
CA GLU A 329 15.93 -4.74 11.24
C GLU A 329 15.74 -6.07 12.01
N ASN A 330 15.58 -5.99 13.34
CA ASN A 330 15.37 -7.15 14.21
C ASN A 330 13.91 -7.60 14.31
N LEU A 331 12.99 -6.89 13.66
CA LEU A 331 11.56 -7.17 13.66
C LEU A 331 11.13 -7.69 12.28
N ARG A 332 9.84 -7.99 12.17
CA ARG A 332 9.20 -8.48 10.95
C ARG A 332 8.15 -7.47 10.56
N ASP A 333 8.58 -6.50 9.77
CA ASP A 333 7.76 -5.41 9.25
C ASP A 333 7.19 -5.82 7.89
N ALA A 334 5.88 -5.90 7.80
CA ALA A 334 5.14 -6.12 6.59
C ALA A 334 4.38 -4.84 6.25
N VAL A 335 4.90 -4.07 5.29
CA VAL A 335 4.33 -2.77 4.89
C VAL A 335 3.53 -2.97 3.62
N PHE A 336 2.24 -2.66 3.66
CA PHE A 336 1.38 -2.73 2.47
C PHE A 336 1.83 -1.69 1.44
N ARG A 337 1.96 -2.11 0.17
CA ARG A 337 2.53 -1.24 -0.88
C ARG A 337 1.59 -0.13 -1.32
N GLU A 338 0.29 -0.39 -1.28
CA GLU A 338 -0.70 0.61 -1.67
C GLU A 338 -0.74 1.76 -0.66
N ARG A 339 -0.68 2.99 -1.17
CA ARG A 339 -0.69 4.23 -0.38
C ARG A 339 -1.92 5.07 -0.64
N GLY A 340 -2.59 4.84 -1.75
CA GLY A 340 -3.89 5.38 -2.12
C GLY A 340 -5.06 4.65 -1.47
N ALA A 341 -6.26 5.07 -1.84
CA ALA A 341 -7.50 4.60 -1.24
C ALA A 341 -7.79 3.14 -1.58
N CYS A 342 -7.85 2.27 -0.57
CA CYS A 342 -8.16 0.84 -0.72
C CYS A 342 -8.61 0.21 0.60
N VAL A 343 -8.97 -1.07 0.55
CA VAL A 343 -9.15 -1.94 1.71
C VAL A 343 -8.16 -3.10 1.63
N HIS A 344 -7.40 -3.32 2.70
CA HIS A 344 -6.54 -4.49 2.83
C HIS A 344 -7.29 -5.61 3.54
N SER A 345 -7.22 -6.83 3.02
CA SER A 345 -7.75 -8.04 3.68
C SER A 345 -6.66 -9.10 3.73
N PHE A 346 -6.37 -9.63 4.91
CA PHE A 346 -5.25 -10.56 5.11
C PHE A 346 -5.44 -11.45 6.34
N PHE A 347 -4.72 -12.57 6.39
CA PHE A 347 -4.67 -13.47 7.54
C PHE A 347 -3.39 -13.23 8.35
N VAL A 348 -3.51 -12.97 9.65
CA VAL A 348 -2.37 -12.82 10.57
C VAL A 348 -2.15 -14.11 11.33
N VAL A 349 -1.01 -14.75 11.14
CA VAL A 349 -0.59 -15.92 11.91
C VAL A 349 -0.23 -15.47 13.33
N ASN A 350 -0.70 -16.20 14.33
CA ASN A 350 -0.32 -15.93 15.72
C ASN A 350 1.01 -16.60 16.04
N SER A 351 1.99 -15.85 16.52
CA SER A 351 3.32 -16.39 16.84
C SER A 351 3.28 -17.50 17.90
N ARG A 352 2.26 -17.52 18.77
CA ARG A 352 2.07 -18.58 19.78
C ARG A 352 1.70 -19.93 19.21
N SER A 353 1.19 -19.96 17.98
CA SER A 353 0.88 -21.20 17.28
C SER A 353 2.08 -21.79 16.53
N LEU A 354 3.19 -21.05 16.44
CA LEU A 354 4.38 -21.51 15.75
C LEU A 354 5.11 -22.57 16.57
N ALA A 355 5.63 -23.59 15.89
CA ALA A 355 6.52 -24.54 16.52
C ALA A 355 7.83 -23.85 16.96
N GLN A 356 8.41 -24.31 18.06
CA GLN A 356 9.69 -23.76 18.54
C GLN A 356 10.83 -24.06 17.56
N GLY A 357 11.81 -23.15 17.50
CA GLY A 357 13.00 -23.29 16.65
C GLY A 357 12.85 -22.72 15.23
N SER A 358 13.91 -22.82 14.43
CA SER A 358 13.96 -22.25 13.08
C SER A 358 13.01 -22.94 12.08
N ALA A 359 12.81 -24.26 12.23
CA ALA A 359 11.94 -25.05 11.36
C ALA A 359 10.44 -24.72 11.53
N GLY A 360 10.05 -24.14 12.66
CA GLY A 360 8.67 -23.71 12.93
C GLY A 360 8.36 -22.28 12.49
N ARG A 361 9.33 -21.55 11.92
CA ARG A 361 9.12 -20.16 11.51
C ARG A 361 8.28 -20.08 10.25
N ASP A 362 7.30 -19.20 10.27
CA ASP A 362 6.42 -18.90 9.14
C ASP A 362 6.47 -17.42 8.77
N ILE A 363 5.75 -17.00 7.72
CA ILE A 363 5.46 -15.59 7.48
C ILE A 363 4.29 -15.12 8.35
N ALA A 364 4.37 -13.89 8.85
CA ALA A 364 3.36 -13.35 9.77
C ALA A 364 2.01 -13.08 9.10
N ILE A 365 2.02 -12.79 7.80
CA ILE A 365 0.83 -12.48 7.00
C ILE A 365 0.71 -13.46 5.85
N ARG A 366 -0.51 -13.94 5.62
CA ARG A 366 -0.86 -14.78 4.47
C ARG A 366 -2.10 -14.23 3.78
N GLU A 367 -2.32 -14.67 2.54
CA GLU A 367 -3.55 -14.40 1.78
C GLU A 367 -3.90 -12.90 1.72
N ALA A 368 -2.88 -12.06 1.57
CA ALA A 368 -3.04 -10.61 1.55
C ALA A 368 -3.60 -10.13 0.21
N THR A 369 -4.70 -9.39 0.27
CA THR A 369 -5.45 -8.88 -0.89
C THR A 369 -5.72 -7.38 -0.76
N VAL A 370 -5.91 -6.70 -1.89
CA VAL A 370 -6.25 -5.27 -1.97
C VAL A 370 -7.55 -5.11 -2.73
N HIS A 371 -8.51 -4.41 -2.12
CA HIS A 371 -9.84 -4.17 -2.66
C HIS A 371 -10.06 -2.68 -2.91
N SER A 372 -10.77 -2.35 -3.97
CA SER A 372 -11.09 -0.97 -4.30
C SER A 372 -12.15 -0.39 -3.36
N LEU A 373 -12.01 0.89 -3.01
CA LEU A 373 -13.04 1.69 -2.32
C LEU A 373 -13.97 2.42 -3.30
N GLY A 374 -13.80 2.23 -4.61
CA GLY A 374 -14.60 2.88 -5.64
C GLY A 374 -14.93 1.95 -6.81
N PRO A 375 -15.79 2.39 -7.74
CA PRO A 375 -16.25 1.57 -8.86
C PRO A 375 -15.18 1.34 -9.93
N LEU A 376 -14.06 2.06 -9.86
CA LEU A 376 -13.00 1.97 -10.85
C LEU A 376 -12.20 0.68 -10.66
N SER A 377 -12.10 -0.10 -11.73
CA SER A 377 -11.20 -1.25 -11.82
C SER A 377 -9.76 -0.74 -11.97
N ASP A 378 -8.98 -0.78 -10.89
CA ASP A 378 -7.55 -0.50 -10.89
C ASP A 378 -6.77 -1.80 -10.63
N PRO A 379 -5.75 -2.16 -11.45
CA PRO A 379 -4.92 -3.34 -11.24
C PRO A 379 -4.21 -3.39 -9.87
N ARG A 380 -4.09 -2.24 -9.19
CA ARG A 380 -3.53 -2.14 -7.84
C ARG A 380 -4.53 -2.42 -6.73
N ALA A 381 -5.82 -2.57 -7.05
CA ALA A 381 -6.88 -2.95 -6.11
C ALA A 381 -7.90 -3.92 -6.74
N PRO A 382 -7.47 -5.10 -7.23
CA PRO A 382 -8.28 -6.01 -8.03
C PRO A 382 -9.25 -6.87 -7.21
N GLY A 383 -9.30 -6.72 -5.88
CA GLY A 383 -9.99 -7.65 -4.99
C GLY A 383 -9.20 -8.93 -4.70
N GLY A 384 -7.89 -8.92 -4.96
CA GLY A 384 -7.00 -10.08 -4.86
C GLY A 384 -5.56 -9.67 -4.51
N PRO A 385 -4.60 -10.61 -4.56
CA PRO A 385 -3.19 -10.28 -4.41
C PRO A 385 -2.72 -9.36 -5.52
N VAL A 386 -1.82 -8.43 -5.21
CA VAL A 386 -1.30 -7.45 -6.18
C VAL A 386 0.19 -7.59 -6.27
N GLU A 387 0.73 -8.23 -7.31
CA GLU A 387 2.18 -8.42 -7.43
C GLU A 387 2.98 -7.12 -7.37
N ALA A 388 4.19 -7.17 -6.79
CA ALA A 388 5.02 -5.98 -6.58
C ALA A 388 5.35 -5.25 -7.89
N VAL A 389 5.56 -5.99 -8.98
CA VAL A 389 5.78 -5.44 -10.33
C VAL A 389 4.54 -4.74 -10.89
N VAL A 390 3.34 -5.27 -10.64
CA VAL A 390 2.07 -4.64 -11.08
C VAL A 390 1.90 -3.31 -10.38
N LYS A 391 2.14 -3.27 -9.07
CA LYS A 391 2.10 -2.03 -8.29
C LYS A 391 3.13 -1.03 -8.79
N TRP A 392 4.40 -1.44 -8.87
CA TRP A 392 5.50 -0.57 -9.26
C TRP A 392 5.30 0.00 -10.67
N MET A 393 4.91 -0.84 -11.64
CA MET A 393 4.70 -0.39 -13.01
C MET A 393 3.56 0.61 -13.10
N ASN A 394 2.39 0.32 -12.51
CA ASN A 394 1.25 1.21 -12.58
C ASN A 394 1.48 2.54 -11.86
N ASP A 395 2.28 2.54 -10.79
CA ASP A 395 2.75 3.77 -10.16
C ASP A 395 3.60 4.63 -11.11
N ARG A 396 4.50 4.01 -11.88
CA ARG A 396 5.31 4.71 -12.88
C ARG A 396 4.46 5.23 -14.03
N LEU A 397 3.45 4.46 -14.46
CA LEU A 397 2.53 4.87 -15.53
C LEU A 397 1.70 6.11 -15.16
N ASP A 398 1.50 6.40 -13.87
CA ASP A 398 0.77 7.58 -13.39
C ASP A 398 1.68 8.83 -13.24
N GLU A 399 3.00 8.68 -13.34
CA GLU A 399 3.94 9.80 -13.22
C GLU A 399 3.90 10.67 -14.48
N ALA A 400 3.37 11.90 -14.37
CA ALA A 400 3.27 12.84 -15.49
C ALA A 400 4.62 13.10 -16.20
N GLY A 401 5.74 13.01 -15.46
CA GLY A 401 7.09 13.15 -16.00
C GLY A 401 7.55 12.04 -16.95
N MET A 402 6.80 10.94 -17.05
CA MET A 402 7.04 9.84 -18.00
C MET A 402 6.51 10.13 -19.40
N SER A 403 5.68 11.17 -19.56
CA SER A 403 5.17 11.56 -20.87
C SER A 403 6.18 12.40 -21.64
N LEU A 404 6.50 11.96 -22.86
CA LEU A 404 7.36 12.71 -23.76
C LEU A 404 6.77 14.09 -24.11
N ALA A 405 5.45 14.16 -24.24
CA ALA A 405 4.73 15.39 -24.53
C ALA A 405 4.85 16.43 -23.40
N VAL A 406 4.93 15.99 -22.15
CA VAL A 406 5.16 16.89 -21.00
C VAL A 406 6.59 17.46 -21.05
N ARG A 407 7.58 16.62 -21.37
CA ARG A 407 8.99 17.05 -21.47
C ARG A 407 9.25 17.99 -22.65
N HIS A 408 8.56 17.76 -23.77
CA HIS A 408 8.70 18.55 -24.99
C HIS A 408 7.38 19.23 -25.36
N ALA A 409 6.80 19.97 -24.42
CA ALA A 409 5.49 20.62 -24.58
C ALA A 409 5.43 21.63 -25.74
N ARG A 410 6.58 22.06 -26.27
CA ARG A 410 6.69 22.98 -27.41
C ARG A 410 6.83 22.29 -28.77
N ALA A 411 6.97 20.96 -28.81
CA ALA A 411 7.03 20.22 -30.07
C ALA A 411 5.67 20.31 -30.79
N THR A 412 5.69 20.45 -32.12
CA THR A 412 4.47 20.57 -32.94
C THR A 412 3.51 19.40 -32.73
N LEU A 413 4.06 18.19 -32.54
CA LEU A 413 3.30 16.96 -32.35
C LEU A 413 2.99 16.62 -30.88
N ALA A 414 3.21 17.53 -29.92
CA ALA A 414 3.05 17.23 -28.49
C ALA A 414 1.64 16.73 -28.12
N GLY A 415 0.57 17.34 -28.65
CA GLY A 415 -0.80 16.89 -28.40
C GLY A 415 -1.11 15.49 -28.96
N ILE A 416 -0.60 15.17 -30.14
CA ILE A 416 -0.72 13.84 -30.75
C ILE A 416 0.05 12.81 -29.91
N CYS A 417 1.28 13.14 -29.51
CA CYS A 417 2.13 12.28 -28.69
C CYS A 417 1.52 12.05 -27.29
N ALA A 418 0.88 13.06 -26.68
CA ALA A 418 0.15 12.89 -25.43
C ALA A 418 -1.01 11.90 -25.57
N THR A 419 -1.74 11.95 -26.69
CA THR A 419 -2.82 11.01 -26.98
C THR A 419 -2.29 9.58 -27.16
N ALA A 420 -1.21 9.41 -27.94
CA ALA A 420 -0.55 8.13 -28.12
C ALA A 420 -0.02 7.58 -26.79
N HIS A 421 0.61 8.42 -25.97
CA HIS A 421 1.09 8.05 -24.63
C HIS A 421 -0.04 7.47 -23.76
N ASN A 422 -1.20 8.13 -23.71
CA ASN A 422 -2.34 7.64 -22.94
C ASN A 422 -2.87 6.29 -23.45
N GLN A 423 -2.83 6.05 -24.77
CA GLN A 423 -3.17 4.74 -25.35
C GLN A 423 -2.16 3.67 -24.91
N ILE A 424 -0.86 3.96 -24.97
CA ILE A 424 0.20 3.04 -24.51
C ILE A 424 0.05 2.73 -23.02
N VAL A 425 -0.17 3.73 -22.17
CA VAL A 425 -0.45 3.54 -20.74
C VAL A 425 -1.67 2.63 -20.53
N SER A 426 -2.73 2.82 -21.32
CA SER A 426 -3.96 2.01 -21.23
C SER A 426 -3.73 0.55 -21.65
N LEU A 427 -2.80 0.30 -22.58
CA LEU A 427 -2.41 -1.06 -23.01
C LEU A 427 -1.51 -1.76 -22.00
N LEU A 428 -0.59 -1.03 -21.35
CA LEU A 428 0.35 -1.56 -20.37
C LEU A 428 -0.30 -1.84 -19.01
N ARG A 429 -1.24 -0.99 -18.60
CA ARG A 429 -1.93 -1.07 -17.29
C ARG A 429 -2.50 -2.46 -16.94
N PRO A 430 -3.26 -3.14 -17.82
CA PRO A 430 -3.84 -4.44 -17.52
C PRO A 430 -2.88 -5.63 -17.69
N MET A 431 -1.61 -5.42 -18.05
CA MET A 431 -0.69 -6.53 -18.32
C MET A 431 -0.44 -7.40 -17.08
N PRO A 432 -0.41 -8.74 -17.23
CA PRO A 432 -0.06 -9.65 -16.15
C PRO A 432 1.35 -9.44 -15.60
N ALA A 433 1.55 -9.79 -14.33
CA ALA A 433 2.83 -9.63 -13.63
C ALA A 433 4.04 -10.29 -14.33
N PRO A 434 3.96 -11.52 -14.87
CA PRO A 434 5.09 -12.12 -15.57
C PRO A 434 5.50 -11.34 -16.83
N GLU A 435 4.53 -10.84 -17.59
CA GLU A 435 4.77 -10.07 -18.81
C GLU A 435 5.34 -8.69 -18.50
N LEU A 436 4.86 -8.03 -17.44
CA LEU A 436 5.45 -6.78 -16.95
C LEU A 436 6.88 -6.97 -16.47
N THR A 437 7.16 -8.10 -15.81
CA THR A 437 8.51 -8.45 -15.35
C THR A 437 9.45 -8.63 -16.54
N ASP A 438 9.06 -9.41 -17.56
CA ASP A 438 9.87 -9.57 -18.77
C ASP A 438 10.05 -8.25 -19.54
N LEU A 439 8.98 -7.43 -19.64
CA LEU A 439 9.05 -6.11 -20.24
C LEU A 439 10.12 -5.26 -19.54
N ILE A 440 10.14 -5.19 -18.22
CA ILE A 440 11.09 -4.36 -17.48
C ILE A 440 12.51 -4.93 -17.55
N LEU A 441 12.69 -6.25 -17.35
CA LEU A 441 13.99 -6.91 -17.44
C LEU A 441 14.59 -6.84 -18.85
N SER A 442 13.76 -6.82 -19.90
CA SER A 442 14.21 -6.62 -21.28
C SER A 442 14.55 -5.16 -21.58
N SER A 443 14.02 -4.20 -20.81
CA SER A 443 14.19 -2.76 -21.04
C SER A 443 15.47 -2.17 -20.48
N ALA A 444 16.04 -2.74 -19.41
CA ALA A 444 17.29 -2.22 -18.83
C ALA A 444 18.42 -3.25 -18.95
N ALA A 445 19.47 -2.87 -19.68
CA ALA A 445 20.69 -3.65 -19.76
C ALA A 445 21.35 -3.75 -18.37
N ASP A 446 22.05 -4.86 -18.14
CA ASP A 446 22.77 -5.17 -16.90
C ASP A 446 21.89 -5.27 -15.64
N MET A 447 20.58 -5.41 -15.79
CA MET A 447 19.69 -5.61 -14.66
C MET A 447 19.86 -7.03 -14.10
N ALA A 448 20.31 -7.14 -12.85
CA ALA A 448 20.15 -8.38 -12.10
C ALA A 448 18.65 -8.62 -11.81
N SER A 449 18.22 -9.87 -11.71
CA SER A 449 16.85 -10.23 -11.29
C SER A 449 16.62 -9.85 -9.82
N LEU A 450 16.49 -8.56 -9.56
CA LEU A 450 16.20 -7.97 -8.26
C LEU A 450 14.69 -7.88 -8.05
N SER A 451 14.31 -7.77 -6.78
CA SER A 451 12.90 -7.56 -6.41
C SER A 451 12.41 -6.20 -6.92
N PRO A 452 11.15 -6.10 -7.36
CA PRO A 452 10.52 -4.80 -7.66
C PRO A 452 10.56 -3.79 -6.50
N ASP A 453 10.66 -4.26 -5.26
CA ASP A 453 10.81 -3.40 -4.07
C ASP A 453 12.16 -2.65 -4.01
N THR A 454 13.14 -3.14 -4.77
CA THR A 454 14.50 -2.60 -4.83
C THR A 454 14.78 -1.90 -6.14
N TRP A 455 13.82 -1.86 -7.07
CA TRP A 455 13.98 -1.14 -8.33
C TRP A 455 14.05 0.36 -8.08
N THR A 456 15.01 1.01 -8.73
CA THR A 456 15.38 2.40 -8.50
C THR A 456 15.35 3.21 -9.82
N GLY A 457 16.29 4.15 -9.97
CA GLY A 457 16.35 5.06 -11.10
C GLY A 457 16.64 4.37 -12.43
N LYS A 458 17.37 3.25 -12.44
CA LYS A 458 17.70 2.52 -13.69
C LYS A 458 16.44 1.94 -14.34
N GLU A 459 15.63 1.22 -13.58
CA GLU A 459 14.38 0.61 -14.02
C GLU A 459 13.36 1.67 -14.42
N SER A 460 13.22 2.72 -13.59
CA SER A 460 12.34 3.86 -13.89
C SER A 460 12.74 4.55 -15.20
N SER A 461 14.04 4.73 -15.42
CA SER A 461 14.62 5.33 -16.64
C SER A 461 14.47 4.45 -17.89
N ALA A 462 14.42 3.13 -17.71
CA ALA A 462 14.17 2.18 -18.79
C ALA A 462 12.69 2.16 -19.18
N VAL A 463 11.77 2.18 -18.22
CA VAL A 463 10.32 2.31 -18.49
C VAL A 463 9.99 3.63 -19.15
N GLU A 464 10.62 4.73 -18.72
CA GLU A 464 10.51 6.02 -19.42
C GLU A 464 10.90 5.88 -20.91
N HIS A 465 12.01 5.21 -21.19
CA HIS A 465 12.50 4.98 -22.55
C HIS A 465 11.51 4.15 -23.39
N VAL A 466 10.92 3.11 -22.80
CA VAL A 466 9.83 2.32 -23.40
C VAL A 466 8.66 3.24 -23.75
N LEU A 467 8.15 4.00 -22.77
CA LEU A 467 7.00 4.88 -22.95
C LEU A 467 7.25 5.92 -24.04
N HIS A 468 8.42 6.56 -24.05
CA HIS A 468 8.77 7.53 -25.08
C HIS A 468 8.83 6.89 -26.48
N THR A 469 9.54 5.77 -26.61
CA THR A 469 9.70 5.07 -27.88
C THR A 469 8.35 4.67 -28.47
N PHE A 470 7.49 4.03 -27.68
CA PHE A 470 6.17 3.59 -28.15
C PHE A 470 5.18 4.74 -28.32
N SER A 471 5.34 5.87 -27.61
CA SER A 471 4.55 7.08 -27.87
C SER A 471 4.92 7.73 -29.21
N ILE A 472 6.20 7.70 -29.60
CA ILE A 472 6.66 8.19 -30.91
C ILE A 472 6.12 7.29 -32.04
N PHE A 473 6.19 5.96 -31.88
CA PHE A 473 5.56 5.03 -32.82
C PHE A 473 4.04 5.25 -32.93
N GLY A 474 3.34 5.38 -31.80
CA GLY A 474 1.89 5.64 -31.80
C GLY A 474 1.53 7.00 -32.41
N ALA A 475 2.36 8.04 -32.22
CA ALA A 475 2.17 9.33 -32.86
C ALA A 475 2.28 9.25 -34.39
N ALA A 476 3.12 8.32 -34.89
CA ALA A 476 3.26 7.94 -36.29
C ALA A 476 2.26 6.83 -36.74
N GLU A 477 1.21 6.57 -35.96
CA GLU A 477 0.13 5.61 -36.27
C GLU A 477 0.57 4.14 -36.41
N TYR A 478 1.69 3.75 -35.80
CA TYR A 478 1.97 2.31 -35.63
C TYR A 478 1.06 1.76 -34.54
N LEU A 479 0.32 0.69 -34.84
CA LEU A 479 -0.49 -0.02 -33.86
C LEU A 479 0.42 -0.86 -32.96
N CYS A 480 0.37 -0.62 -31.65
CA CYS A 480 1.16 -1.32 -30.65
C CYS A 480 0.35 -2.43 -29.96
N GLN A 481 0.90 -3.65 -29.90
CA GLN A 481 0.38 -4.74 -29.08
C GLN A 481 1.47 -5.27 -28.15
N PHE A 482 1.35 -4.99 -26.85
CA PHE A 482 2.31 -5.47 -25.83
C PHE A 482 2.04 -6.92 -25.43
N HIS A 483 3.11 -7.68 -25.14
CA HIS A 483 2.97 -9.10 -24.75
C HIS A 483 4.11 -9.66 -23.88
N GLY A 484 5.26 -8.99 -23.73
CA GLY A 484 6.35 -9.46 -22.84
C GLY A 484 6.87 -10.87 -23.16
N GLN A 485 7.06 -11.17 -24.46
CA GLN A 485 7.53 -12.48 -24.95
C GLN A 485 8.78 -12.30 -25.82
N GLY A 486 9.90 -11.90 -25.19
CA GLY A 486 11.17 -11.66 -25.89
C GLY A 486 11.23 -10.37 -26.72
N SER A 487 10.09 -9.67 -26.92
CA SER A 487 10.00 -8.22 -27.08
C SER A 487 8.94 -7.68 -26.15
N GLN A 488 8.95 -6.36 -26.07
CA GLN A 488 7.94 -5.57 -25.39
C GLN A 488 6.64 -5.54 -26.19
N ALA A 489 6.71 -5.29 -27.51
CA ALA A 489 5.52 -5.20 -28.36
C ALA A 489 5.71 -5.73 -29.79
N THR A 490 4.59 -5.96 -30.46
CA THR A 490 4.45 -6.09 -31.92
C THR A 490 3.87 -4.79 -32.47
N LEU A 491 4.47 -4.26 -33.54
CA LEU A 491 4.07 -3.04 -34.22
C LEU A 491 3.55 -3.36 -35.62
N THR A 492 2.43 -2.76 -36.01
CA THR A 492 1.83 -2.93 -37.34
C THR A 492 1.49 -1.58 -37.96
N LYS A 493 1.86 -1.40 -39.23
CA LYS A 493 1.47 -0.24 -40.06
C LYS A 493 1.31 -0.71 -41.51
N GLY A 494 0.07 -0.64 -42.02
CA GLY A 494 -0.25 -1.22 -43.33
C GLY A 494 0.05 -2.72 -43.35
N ASP A 495 0.82 -3.17 -44.35
CA ASP A 495 1.24 -4.57 -44.50
C ASP A 495 2.55 -4.88 -43.77
N HIS A 496 3.15 -3.90 -43.08
CA HIS A 496 4.40 -4.09 -42.34
C HIS A 496 4.12 -4.43 -40.87
N THR A 497 4.62 -5.59 -40.44
CA THR A 497 4.57 -6.03 -39.04
C THR A 497 5.96 -6.43 -38.58
N PHE A 498 6.38 -5.91 -37.42
CA PHE A 498 7.65 -6.26 -36.80
C PHE A 498 7.55 -6.21 -35.27
N GLN A 499 8.52 -6.78 -34.59
CA GLN A 499 8.61 -6.75 -33.14
C GLN A 499 9.56 -5.63 -32.71
N ALA A 500 9.27 -4.97 -31.59
CA ALA A 500 10.08 -3.84 -31.12
C ALA A 500 10.46 -3.95 -29.65
N ILE A 501 11.69 -3.57 -29.36
CA ILE A 501 12.25 -3.51 -28.01
C ILE A 501 13.02 -2.21 -27.81
N ALA A 502 12.67 -1.46 -26.77
CA ALA A 502 13.32 -0.25 -26.33
C ALA A 502 14.23 -0.60 -25.14
N VAL A 503 15.55 -0.48 -25.31
CA VAL A 503 16.53 -0.87 -24.29
C VAL A 503 17.39 0.31 -23.89
N ARG A 504 17.56 0.49 -22.57
CA ARG A 504 18.46 1.47 -21.99
C ARG A 504 19.67 0.76 -21.36
N GLY A 505 20.86 1.26 -21.61
CA GLY A 505 22.11 0.73 -21.06
C GLY A 505 23.16 1.82 -20.88
N GLU A 506 24.34 1.47 -20.35
CA GLU A 506 25.46 2.42 -20.24
C GLU A 506 26.00 2.79 -21.62
N THR A 507 26.05 1.82 -22.53
CA THR A 507 26.38 2.01 -23.94
C THR A 507 25.38 1.32 -24.86
N HIS A 508 25.44 1.72 -26.11
CA HIS A 508 24.70 1.13 -27.21
C HIS A 508 25.05 -0.37 -27.44
N GLU A 509 26.31 -0.76 -27.28
CA GLU A 509 26.77 -2.15 -27.37
C GLU A 509 26.27 -3.00 -26.22
N ALA A 510 26.22 -2.44 -25.00
CA ALA A 510 25.62 -3.13 -23.86
C ALA A 510 24.13 -3.43 -24.12
N CYS A 511 23.40 -2.50 -24.74
CA CYS A 511 22.03 -2.73 -25.19
C CYS A 511 21.96 -3.87 -26.23
N ALA A 512 22.83 -3.84 -27.25
CA ALA A 512 22.87 -4.88 -28.29
C ALA A 512 23.14 -6.27 -27.68
N GLN A 513 24.12 -6.35 -26.78
CA GLN A 513 24.50 -7.59 -26.11
C GLN A 513 23.36 -8.12 -25.22
N HIS A 514 22.64 -7.24 -24.51
CA HIS A 514 21.48 -7.59 -23.69
C HIS A 514 20.31 -8.20 -24.51
N VAL A 515 20.14 -7.74 -25.74
CA VAL A 515 19.07 -8.22 -26.63
C VAL A 515 19.47 -9.47 -27.41
N LYS A 516 20.76 -9.75 -27.55
CA LYS A 516 21.28 -10.84 -28.40
C LYS A 516 20.63 -12.21 -28.12
N GLU A 517 20.53 -12.60 -26.84
CA GLU A 517 19.91 -13.87 -26.46
C GLU A 517 18.40 -13.89 -26.74
N ARG A 518 17.74 -12.74 -26.56
CA ARG A 518 16.30 -12.59 -26.85
C ARG A 518 16.04 -12.64 -28.35
N ALA A 519 16.87 -12.01 -29.17
CA ALA A 519 16.76 -12.03 -30.63
C ALA A 519 16.85 -13.45 -31.20
N ALA A 520 17.74 -14.28 -30.65
CA ALA A 520 17.95 -15.66 -31.11
C ALA A 520 16.73 -16.60 -30.93
N GLN A 521 15.76 -16.22 -30.10
CA GLN A 521 14.59 -17.04 -29.80
C GLN A 521 13.38 -16.76 -30.71
N ARG A 522 13.53 -15.89 -31.72
CA ARG A 522 12.38 -15.25 -32.40
C ARG A 522 12.36 -15.55 -33.89
N ARG A 523 11.20 -15.30 -34.49
CA ARG A 523 10.98 -15.36 -35.94
C ARG A 523 10.51 -13.99 -36.41
N GLY A 524 11.11 -13.48 -37.48
CA GLY A 524 10.79 -12.18 -38.08
C GLY A 524 11.67 -11.03 -37.59
N THR A 525 11.37 -9.82 -38.08
CA THR A 525 12.15 -8.61 -37.85
C THR A 525 11.99 -8.09 -36.42
N LEU A 526 13.12 -7.79 -35.77
CA LEU A 526 13.20 -7.16 -34.46
C LEU A 526 13.86 -5.78 -34.57
N VAL A 527 13.11 -4.72 -34.27
CA VAL A 527 13.63 -3.37 -34.15
C VAL A 527 14.07 -3.11 -32.70
N VAL A 528 15.36 -2.83 -32.51
CA VAL A 528 15.97 -2.48 -31.23
C VAL A 528 16.21 -0.98 -31.18
N VAL A 529 15.44 -0.28 -30.35
CA VAL A 529 15.63 1.15 -30.08
C VAL A 529 16.48 1.30 -28.82
N SER A 530 17.78 1.50 -29.01
CA SER A 530 18.76 1.57 -27.93
C SER A 530 18.98 3.01 -27.43
N ARG A 531 19.13 3.20 -26.12
CA ARG A 531 19.45 4.49 -25.49
C ARG A 531 20.59 4.31 -24.50
N ASP A 532 21.74 4.91 -24.78
CA ASP A 532 22.85 4.93 -23.85
C ASP A 532 22.68 6.03 -22.76
N ALA A 533 23.65 6.15 -21.86
CA ALA A 533 23.62 7.14 -20.78
C ALA A 533 23.58 8.59 -21.27
N ASP A 534 24.27 8.86 -22.39
CA ASP A 534 24.46 10.19 -22.97
C ASP A 534 23.46 10.53 -24.10
N ASN A 535 22.58 9.58 -24.44
CA ASN A 535 21.65 9.66 -25.56
C ASN A 535 22.34 9.99 -26.90
N LEU A 536 23.46 9.32 -27.18
CA LEU A 536 24.20 9.48 -28.42
C LEU A 536 23.45 8.83 -29.60
N ALA A 537 23.87 9.15 -30.82
CA ALA A 537 23.39 8.46 -32.00
C ALA A 537 24.06 7.08 -32.10
N TRP A 538 23.30 6.07 -32.53
CA TRP A 538 23.85 4.76 -32.83
C TRP A 538 24.83 4.88 -34.01
N ASN A 539 26.09 4.47 -33.80
CA ASN A 539 27.10 4.45 -34.83
C ASN A 539 27.14 3.07 -35.49
N ALA A 540 26.79 2.98 -36.77
CA ALA A 540 26.78 1.73 -37.52
C ALA A 540 28.12 0.98 -37.50
N ARG A 541 29.25 1.67 -37.27
CA ARG A 541 30.58 1.04 -37.13
C ARG A 541 30.76 0.22 -35.85
N LEU A 542 29.87 0.37 -34.88
CA LEU A 542 29.85 -0.39 -33.63
C LEU A 542 29.05 -1.69 -33.77
N GLY A 543 28.32 -1.88 -34.87
CA GLY A 543 27.81 -3.18 -35.28
C GLY A 543 28.95 -4.13 -35.66
N SER A 544 28.67 -5.43 -35.70
CA SER A 544 29.63 -6.43 -36.20
C SER A 544 30.17 -5.98 -37.56
N PHE A 545 31.49 -5.97 -37.74
CA PHE A 545 32.13 -5.61 -39.01
C PHE A 545 31.64 -6.46 -40.19
N LEU A 546 31.01 -7.61 -39.92
CA LEU A 546 30.41 -8.51 -40.90
C LEU A 546 29.02 -8.04 -41.40
N ASP A 547 28.40 -7.06 -40.75
CA ASP A 547 27.05 -6.58 -41.05
C ASP A 547 27.03 -5.19 -41.70
N ALA A 548 28.19 -4.53 -41.79
CA ALA A 548 28.32 -3.26 -42.49
C ALA A 548 28.05 -3.42 -43.99
N GLY A 549 26.90 -2.90 -44.46
CA GLY A 549 26.54 -2.83 -45.88
C GLY A 549 25.76 -4.02 -46.43
N LYS A 550 25.30 -4.96 -45.60
CA LYS A 550 24.30 -5.95 -46.03
C LYS A 550 22.94 -5.26 -46.12
N PRO A 551 22.19 -5.38 -47.24
CA PRO A 551 20.80 -4.97 -47.27
C PRO A 551 20.02 -5.77 -46.22
N LEU A 552 19.09 -5.13 -45.52
CA LEU A 552 18.18 -5.81 -44.61
C LEU A 552 17.42 -6.88 -45.41
N SER A 553 17.66 -8.15 -45.06
CA SER A 553 16.94 -9.27 -45.66
C SER A 553 15.58 -9.34 -44.98
N GLU A 554 14.49 -9.22 -45.73
CA GLU A 554 13.13 -9.48 -45.22
C GLU A 554 13.01 -10.93 -44.71
N ASP A 555 13.82 -11.85 -45.25
CA ASP A 555 13.85 -13.24 -44.86
C ASP A 555 14.82 -13.49 -43.70
N TYR A 556 14.29 -14.08 -42.63
CA TYR A 556 15.06 -14.59 -41.49
C TYR A 556 16.06 -15.66 -41.97
N ASN A 557 17.36 -15.36 -41.89
CA ASN A 557 18.37 -16.37 -42.17
C ASN A 557 18.54 -17.29 -40.95
N PHE A 558 18.11 -18.54 -41.05
CA PHE A 558 18.26 -19.54 -39.98
C PHE A 558 19.71 -19.71 -39.48
N THR A 559 20.71 -19.41 -40.31
CA THR A 559 22.14 -19.51 -39.95
C THR A 559 22.71 -18.23 -39.33
N ASP A 560 21.97 -17.12 -39.39
CA ASP A 560 22.35 -15.83 -38.83
C ASP A 560 21.12 -15.15 -38.20
N PRO A 561 20.77 -15.49 -36.94
CA PRO A 561 19.63 -14.88 -36.24
C PRO A 561 19.74 -13.36 -36.09
N GLY A 562 20.95 -12.79 -36.23
CA GLY A 562 21.18 -11.34 -36.19
C GLY A 562 20.73 -10.62 -37.46
N SER A 563 20.60 -11.33 -38.58
CA SER A 563 20.22 -10.76 -39.88
C SER A 563 18.85 -10.07 -39.92
N ALA A 564 17.96 -10.42 -38.98
CA ALA A 564 16.62 -9.85 -38.84
C ALA A 564 16.53 -8.79 -37.72
N VAL A 565 17.66 -8.32 -37.17
CA VAL A 565 17.69 -7.31 -36.11
C VAL A 565 18.07 -5.95 -36.69
N VAL A 566 17.14 -4.99 -36.60
CA VAL A 566 17.38 -3.58 -36.98
C VAL A 566 17.70 -2.79 -35.73
N GLN A 567 18.93 -2.28 -35.61
CA GLN A 567 19.33 -1.49 -34.46
C GLN A 567 19.34 0.00 -34.77
N VAL A 568 18.60 0.77 -33.97
CA VAL A 568 18.48 2.23 -34.09
C VAL A 568 18.74 2.88 -32.73
N GLY A 569 19.33 4.08 -32.75
CA GLY A 569 19.49 4.89 -31.55
C GLY A 569 18.23 5.69 -31.24
N TYR A 570 17.88 5.81 -29.96
CA TYR A 570 16.75 6.64 -29.52
C TYR A 570 16.90 8.11 -29.94
N ARG A 571 18.14 8.60 -30.09
CA ARG A 571 18.43 9.94 -30.61
C ARG A 571 17.76 10.19 -31.97
N THR A 572 17.79 9.22 -32.87
CA THR A 572 17.15 9.29 -34.20
C THR A 572 15.64 9.48 -34.07
N PHE A 573 15.01 8.73 -33.15
CA PHE A 573 13.57 8.80 -32.91
C PHE A 573 13.14 10.15 -32.33
N ILE A 574 13.87 10.65 -31.32
CA ILE A 574 13.53 11.92 -30.70
C ILE A 574 13.77 13.10 -31.64
N ASP A 575 14.85 13.09 -32.43
CA ASP A 575 15.10 14.13 -33.42
C ASP A 575 14.03 14.14 -34.52
N ALA A 576 13.59 12.96 -35.00
CA ALA A 576 12.47 12.85 -35.94
C ALA A 576 11.17 13.44 -35.36
N TYR A 577 10.85 13.12 -34.10
CA TYR A 577 9.69 13.68 -33.41
C TYR A 577 9.75 15.20 -33.25
N LEU A 578 10.92 15.74 -32.88
CA LEU A 578 11.09 17.19 -32.66
C LEU A 578 11.11 17.99 -33.96
N ALA A 579 11.59 17.40 -35.06
CA ALA A 579 11.68 18.06 -36.36
C ALA A 579 10.40 17.96 -37.21
N ALA A 580 9.52 17.00 -36.91
CA ALA A 580 8.32 16.79 -37.71
C ALA A 580 7.24 17.84 -37.42
N ASP A 581 6.80 18.53 -38.48
CA ASP A 581 5.68 19.48 -38.42
C ASP A 581 4.32 18.78 -38.45
N GLU A 582 4.26 17.58 -39.04
CA GLU A 582 3.05 16.79 -39.18
C GLU A 582 3.31 15.28 -39.04
N ARG A 583 2.24 14.51 -38.82
CA ARG A 583 2.30 13.06 -38.60
C ARG A 583 2.96 12.30 -39.76
N ALA A 584 2.65 12.67 -40.99
CA ALA A 584 3.22 12.01 -42.18
C ALA A 584 4.74 12.18 -42.27
N GLY A 585 5.25 13.35 -41.87
CA GLY A 585 6.69 13.61 -41.78
C GLY A 585 7.39 12.73 -40.75
N LEU A 586 6.77 12.57 -39.57
CA LEU A 586 7.28 11.67 -38.53
C LEU A 586 7.27 10.21 -39.00
N GLU A 587 6.17 9.76 -39.60
CA GLU A 587 6.03 8.40 -40.12
C GLU A 587 7.13 8.06 -41.12
N LYS A 588 7.34 8.93 -42.11
CA LYS A 588 8.40 8.75 -43.10
C LYS A 588 9.78 8.65 -42.44
N ALA A 589 10.09 9.57 -41.53
CA ALA A 589 11.38 9.58 -40.84
C ALA A 589 11.62 8.31 -40.00
N LEU A 590 10.58 7.75 -39.37
CA LEU A 590 10.70 6.49 -38.64
C LEU A 590 10.85 5.31 -39.59
N HIS A 591 10.10 5.28 -40.69
CA HIS A 591 10.20 4.22 -41.69
C HIS A 591 11.61 4.16 -42.30
N ASP A 592 12.16 5.31 -42.68
CA ASP A 592 13.53 5.45 -43.21
C ASP A 592 14.60 5.04 -42.17
N ALA A 593 14.30 5.11 -40.88
CA ALA A 593 15.24 4.75 -39.81
C ALA A 593 15.22 3.25 -39.48
N ILE A 594 14.13 2.54 -39.77
CA ILE A 594 13.94 1.12 -39.42
C ILE A 594 13.95 0.18 -40.64
N SER A 595 14.11 0.74 -41.84
CA SER A 595 14.26 0.05 -43.13
C SER A 595 15.68 0.22 -43.65
#